data_AF-A0A1F6WXF4-F1
#
_entry.id   AF-A0A1F6WXF4-F1
#
_cell.length_a   1.000
_cell.length_b   1.000
_cell.length_c   1.000
_cell.angle_alpha   90.00
_cell.angle_beta   90.00
_cell.angle_gamma   90.00
#
_symmetry.space_group_name_H-M   'P 1'
#
loop_
_entity.id
_entity.type
_entity.pdbx_description
1 polymer ?
#
loop_
_entity_poly.entity_id
_entity_poly.type
_entity_poly.pdbx_seq_one_letter_code
_entity_poly.pdbx_strand_id
1 'polypeptide(L)'
;MKDGLKNPFKGYLAKLQKHKQAVNPVHEIVNCYYKMNGWEKMPKEFYTGRYAYNKLAKEAKMLYVACNEVLDDAIWALDKMKYLASKGGFDWSIITCLKHKLA
;
A
#
# COMPACT_ATOMS: atom_id res chain seq x y z
N MET A 1 -16.46 -12.43 13.51
CA MET A 1 -16.44 -11.47 14.64
C MET A 1 -16.95 -10.14 14.12
N LYS A 2 -17.72 -9.44 14.95
CA LYS A 2 -18.30 -8.13 14.64
C LYS A 2 -17.17 -7.10 14.67
N ASP A 3 -16.57 -6.80 13.54
CA ASP A 3 -15.54 -5.76 13.53
C ASP A 3 -16.09 -4.53 12.83
N GLY A 4 -16.75 -3.68 13.64
CA GLY A 4 -17.05 -2.29 13.30
C GLY A 4 -15.80 -1.42 13.14
N LEU A 5 -14.67 -2.02 12.76
CA LEU A 5 -13.40 -1.39 12.45
C LEU A 5 -13.58 -0.61 11.16
N LYS A 6 -13.80 0.70 11.31
CA LYS A 6 -13.80 1.64 10.19
C LYS A 6 -12.37 1.83 9.72
N ASN A 7 -12.19 2.01 8.42
CA ASN A 7 -10.89 2.33 7.84
C ASN A 7 -10.31 3.59 8.54
N PRO A 8 -9.18 3.46 9.27
CA PRO A 8 -8.58 4.60 9.97
C PRO A 8 -7.95 5.63 9.02
N PHE A 9 -7.70 5.23 7.76
CA PHE A 9 -7.20 6.10 6.70
C PHE A 9 -8.31 6.85 5.97
N LYS A 10 -9.57 6.74 6.38
CA LYS A 10 -10.67 7.49 5.75
C LYS A 10 -10.38 9.00 5.76
N GLY A 11 -10.43 9.61 4.57
CA GLY A 11 -10.07 11.00 4.32
C GLY A 11 -8.58 11.24 4.08
N TYR A 12 -7.77 10.19 3.90
CA TYR A 12 -6.32 10.31 3.62
C TYR A 12 -6.09 11.04 2.30
N LEU A 13 -6.71 10.60 1.21
CA LEU A 13 -6.61 11.26 -0.09
C LEU A 13 -7.01 12.74 -0.03
N ALA A 14 -8.13 13.04 0.63
CA ALA A 14 -8.62 14.41 0.78
C ALA A 14 -7.63 15.30 1.55
N LYS A 15 -6.97 14.79 2.60
CA LYS A 15 -5.92 15.51 3.31
C LYS A 15 -4.68 15.71 2.43
N LEU A 16 -4.29 14.68 1.68
CA LEU A 16 -3.12 14.73 0.80
C LEU A 16 -3.29 15.77 -0.32
N GLN A 17 -4.47 15.83 -0.93
CA GLN A 17 -4.81 16.79 -1.98
C GLN A 17 -4.80 18.25 -1.51
N LYS A 18 -4.99 18.53 -0.21
CA LYS A 18 -4.83 19.89 0.35
C LYS A 18 -3.40 20.40 0.28
N HIS A 19 -2.42 19.49 0.26
CA HIS A 19 -1.00 19.84 0.27
C HIS A 19 -0.31 19.55 -1.07
N LYS A 20 -0.93 18.75 -1.95
CA LYS A 20 -0.38 18.36 -3.27
C LYS A 20 -1.46 18.51 -4.34
N GLN A 21 -1.18 19.30 -5.38
CA GLN A 21 -2.11 19.56 -6.49
C GLN A 21 -2.46 18.31 -7.32
N ALA A 22 -1.50 17.42 -7.55
CA ALA A 22 -1.70 16.20 -8.34
C ALA A 22 -1.26 14.99 -7.52
N VAL A 23 -2.23 14.19 -7.06
CA VAL A 23 -1.97 12.92 -6.36
C VAL A 23 -2.23 11.78 -7.33
N ASN A 24 -1.21 10.96 -7.59
CA ASN A 24 -1.37 9.70 -8.31
C ASN A 24 -1.54 8.57 -7.28
N PRO A 25 -2.73 7.92 -7.19
CA PRO A 25 -2.99 6.89 -6.20
C PRO A 25 -2.02 5.70 -6.29
N VAL A 26 -1.65 5.27 -7.49
CA VAL A 26 -0.69 4.16 -7.69
C VAL A 26 0.68 4.52 -7.12
N HIS A 27 1.16 5.73 -7.40
CA HIS A 27 2.42 6.22 -6.86
C HIS A 27 2.38 6.30 -5.33
N GLU A 28 1.26 6.79 -4.78
CA GLU A 28 1.08 6.92 -3.35
C GLU A 28 1.04 5.57 -2.64
N ILE A 29 0.39 4.55 -3.22
CA ILE A 29 0.40 3.18 -2.69
C ILE A 29 1.83 2.62 -2.62
N VAL A 30 2.63 2.81 -3.67
CA VAL A 30 4.04 2.35 -3.68
C VAL A 30 4.87 3.11 -2.63
N ASN A 31 4.68 4.42 -2.49
CA ASN A 31 5.36 5.22 -1.47
C ASN A 31 4.99 4.78 -0.05
N CYS A 32 3.71 4.55 0.22
CA CYS A 32 3.25 4.02 1.50
C CYS A 32 3.87 2.66 1.79
N TYR A 33 3.95 1.77 0.80
CA TYR A 33 4.63 0.48 0.93
C TYR A 33 6.10 0.64 1.30
N TYR A 34 6.86 1.52 0.64
CA TYR A 34 8.25 1.79 1.01
C TYR A 34 8.38 2.34 2.43
N LYS A 35 7.55 3.33 2.78
CA LYS A 35 7.54 3.95 4.12
C LYS A 35 7.21 2.95 5.22
N MET A 36 6.21 2.10 4.99
CA MET A 36 5.81 1.05 5.93
C MET A 36 6.94 0.05 6.22
N ASN A 37 7.83 -0.19 5.24
CA ASN A 37 8.99 -1.07 5.39
C ASN A 37 10.29 -0.33 5.76
N GLY A 38 10.26 1.00 5.92
CA GLY A 38 11.43 1.80 6.26
C GLY A 38 12.43 1.97 5.10
N TRP A 39 11.99 1.76 3.85
CA TRP A 39 12.84 1.77 2.66
C TRP A 39 12.86 3.11 1.93
N GLU A 40 12.61 4.23 2.60
CA GLU A 40 12.59 5.56 1.95
C GLU A 40 13.99 6.09 1.61
N LYS A 41 15.03 5.57 2.28
CA LYS A 41 16.42 6.05 2.18
C LYS A 41 17.41 4.97 1.77
N MET A 42 16.93 3.94 1.06
CA MET A 42 17.79 2.84 0.62
C MET A 42 18.67 3.28 -0.57
N PRO A 43 19.83 2.64 -0.78
CA PRO A 43 20.66 2.91 -1.96
C PRO A 43 19.93 2.49 -3.25
N LYS A 44 20.30 3.05 -4.40
CA LYS A 44 19.57 2.87 -5.68
C LYS A 44 19.45 1.40 -6.10
N GLU A 45 20.46 0.61 -5.80
CA GLU A 45 20.59 -0.81 -6.05
C GLU A 45 19.48 -1.61 -5.36
N PHE A 46 18.96 -1.12 -4.23
CA PHE A 46 17.84 -1.72 -3.52
C PHE A 46 16.56 -1.71 -4.36
N TYR A 47 16.30 -0.63 -5.10
CA TYR A 47 15.09 -0.46 -5.94
C TYR A 47 15.20 -1.17 -7.29
N THR A 48 15.89 -2.31 -7.31
CA THR A 48 16.01 -3.20 -8.47
C THR A 48 15.31 -4.53 -8.19
N GLY A 49 15.21 -5.41 -9.19
CA GLY A 49 14.68 -6.76 -8.99
C GLY A 49 13.23 -6.78 -8.49
N ARG A 50 12.99 -7.26 -7.26
CA ARG A 50 11.65 -7.39 -6.67
C ARG A 50 11.08 -6.07 -6.14
N TYR A 51 11.93 -5.09 -5.84
CA TYR A 51 11.54 -3.78 -5.31
C TYR A 51 11.59 -2.67 -6.37
N ALA A 52 11.68 -3.05 -7.64
CA ALA A 52 11.66 -2.10 -8.73
C ALA A 52 10.30 -1.38 -8.81
N TYR A 53 10.33 -0.06 -8.95
CA TYR A 53 9.14 0.77 -8.96
C TYR A 53 8.12 0.33 -10.03
N ASN A 54 8.56 -0.04 -11.23
CA ASN A 54 7.68 -0.49 -12.31
C ASN A 54 6.87 -1.75 -11.94
N LYS A 55 7.48 -2.71 -11.23
CA LYS A 55 6.79 -3.92 -10.75
C LYS A 55 5.82 -3.57 -9.64
N LEU A 56 6.27 -2.81 -8.64
CA LEU A 56 5.42 -2.39 -7.53
C LEU A 56 4.26 -1.51 -7.99
N ALA A 57 4.46 -0.65 -9.00
CA ALA A 57 3.41 0.17 -9.59
C ALA A 57 2.34 -0.69 -10.29
N LYS A 58 2.74 -1.78 -10.95
CA LYS A 58 1.80 -2.75 -11.53
C LYS A 58 0.96 -3.43 -10.44
N GLU A 59 1.61 -3.90 -9.37
CA GLU A 59 0.92 -4.51 -8.22
C GLU A 59 0.00 -3.50 -7.51
N ALA A 60 0.47 -2.27 -7.31
CA ALA A 60 -0.28 -1.18 -6.69
C ALA A 60 -1.52 -0.82 -7.52
N LYS A 61 -1.41 -0.77 -8.85
CA LYS A 61 -2.56 -0.56 -9.73
C LYS A 61 -3.60 -1.68 -9.56
N MET A 62 -3.17 -2.94 -9.48
CA MET A 62 -4.07 -4.06 -9.25
C MET A 62 -4.75 -3.99 -7.88
N LEU A 63 -4.01 -3.63 -6.82
CA LEU A 63 -4.57 -3.42 -5.49
C LEU A 63 -5.59 -2.27 -5.49
N TYR A 64 -5.26 -1.16 -6.11
CA TYR A 64 -6.15 0.00 -6.22
C TYR A 64 -7.48 -0.37 -6.88
N VAL A 65 -7.45 -1.10 -8.00
CA VAL A 65 -8.65 -1.60 -8.68
C VAL A 65 -9.43 -2.58 -7.80
N ALA A 66 -8.74 -3.49 -7.10
CA ALA A 66 -9.38 -4.43 -6.18
C ALA A 66 -10.07 -3.73 -4.99
N CYS A 67 -9.58 -2.55 -4.61
CA CYS A 67 -10.18 -1.66 -3.60
C CYS A 67 -11.16 -0.64 -4.20
N ASN A 68 -11.77 -0.93 -5.35
CA ASN A 68 -12.74 -0.06 -6.03
C ASN A 68 -12.22 1.36 -6.29
N GLU A 69 -10.92 1.49 -6.55
CA GLU A 69 -10.26 2.77 -6.79
C GLU A 69 -10.38 3.75 -5.60
N VAL A 70 -10.46 3.20 -4.37
CA VAL A 70 -10.42 3.98 -3.14
C VAL A 70 -9.00 3.89 -2.55
N LEU A 71 -8.24 4.99 -2.62
CA LEU A 71 -6.85 5.02 -2.15
C LEU A 71 -6.76 4.65 -0.66
N ASP A 72 -7.64 5.24 0.15
CA ASP A 72 -7.68 5.02 1.60
C ASP A 72 -7.82 3.52 1.95
N ASP A 73 -8.62 2.78 1.18
CA ASP A 73 -8.83 1.33 1.37
C ASP A 73 -7.60 0.53 0.92
N ALA A 74 -6.95 0.93 -0.17
CA ALA A 74 -5.68 0.34 -0.59
C ALA A 74 -4.57 0.53 0.46
N ILE A 75 -4.47 1.70 1.09
CA ILE A 75 -3.52 1.95 2.19
C ILE A 75 -3.86 1.09 3.41
N TRP A 76 -5.14 0.94 3.72
CA TRP A 76 -5.57 0.08 4.83
C TRP A 76 -5.26 -1.40 4.56
N ALA A 77 -5.40 -1.88 3.33
CA ALA A 77 -5.01 -3.23 2.94
C ALA A 77 -3.51 -3.48 3.13
N LEU A 78 -2.65 -2.50 2.79
CA LEU A 78 -1.21 -2.56 3.06
C LEU A 78 -0.91 -2.65 4.56
N ASP A 79 -1.58 -1.83 5.37
CA ASP A 79 -1.41 -1.82 6.83
C ASP A 79 -1.82 -3.15 7.47
N LYS A 80 -2.97 -3.70 7.06
CA LYS A 80 -3.41 -5.05 7.48
C LYS A 80 -2.41 -6.12 7.08
N MET A 81 -1.89 -6.07 5.85
CA MET A 81 -0.91 -7.05 5.38
C MET A 81 0.39 -6.96 6.17
N LYS A 82 0.90 -5.76 6.44
CA LYS A 82 2.06 -5.56 7.30
C LYS A 82 1.83 -6.18 8.69
N TYR A 83 0.66 -5.94 9.28
CA TYR A 83 0.32 -6.53 10.58
C TYR A 83 0.33 -8.06 10.53
N LEU A 84 -0.34 -8.66 9.53
CA LEU A 84 -0.38 -10.12 9.36
C LEU A 84 1.02 -10.71 9.12
N ALA A 85 1.83 -10.07 8.27
CA ALA A 85 3.20 -10.47 7.98
C ALA A 85 4.08 -10.43 9.22
N SER A 86 3.97 -9.36 10.01
CA SER A 86 4.71 -9.21 11.27
C SER A 86 4.29 -10.25 12.31
N LYS A 87 2.99 -10.59 12.40
CA LYS A 87 2.50 -11.61 13.32
C LYS A 87 2.81 -13.04 12.87
N GLY A 88 2.79 -13.28 11.55
CA GLY A 88 3.06 -14.57 10.94
C GLY A 88 4.54 -14.84 10.65
N GLY A 89 5.41 -13.84 10.80
CA GLY A 89 6.85 -13.97 10.54
C GLY A 89 7.19 -14.25 9.08
N PHE A 90 6.44 -13.68 8.13
CA PHE A 90 6.65 -13.91 6.69
C PHE A 90 6.92 -12.62 5.92
N ASP A 91 7.64 -12.75 4.81
CA ASP A 91 7.89 -11.66 3.85
C ASP A 91 6.62 -11.31 3.09
N TRP A 92 6.33 -10.01 2.95
CA TRP A 92 5.16 -9.52 2.22
C TRP A 92 5.52 -8.50 1.15
N SER A 93 4.69 -8.40 0.13
CA SER A 93 4.69 -7.30 -0.83
C SER A 93 3.27 -6.89 -1.20
N ILE A 94 3.11 -5.92 -2.09
CA ILE A 94 1.80 -5.39 -2.50
C ILE A 94 0.93 -6.52 -3.09
N ILE A 95 1.47 -7.40 -3.93
CA ILE A 95 0.73 -8.57 -4.46
C ILE A 95 0.21 -9.53 -3.37
N THR A 96 0.85 -9.59 -2.20
CA THR A 96 0.36 -10.42 -1.08
C THR A 96 -1.02 -9.96 -0.61
N CYS A 97 -1.29 -8.65 -0.65
CA CYS A 97 -2.62 -8.09 -0.32
C CYS A 97 -3.73 -8.66 -1.22
N LEU A 98 -3.42 -8.85 -2.51
CA LEU A 98 -4.34 -9.42 -3.49
C LEU A 98 -4.57 -10.91 -3.28
N LYS A 99 -3.54 -11.68 -2.91
CA LYS A 99 -3.65 -13.12 -2.62
C LYS A 99 -4.54 -13.41 -1.41
N HIS A 100 -4.51 -12.54 -0.41
CA HIS A 100 -5.31 -12.68 0.82
C HIS A 100 -6.70 -12.04 0.72
N LYS A 101 -7.12 -11.53 -0.46
CA LYS A 101 -8.42 -10.90 -0.69
C LYS A 101 -8.81 -9.89 0.41
N LEU A 102 -7.88 -9.03 0.82
CA LEU A 102 -8.11 -8.07 1.93
C LEU A 102 -8.98 -6.85 1.55
N ALA A 103 -9.79 -6.96 0.50
CA ALA A 103 -10.71 -5.92 0.04
C ALA A 103 -11.94 -5.82 0.95
#